data_AF-A0A522EVR8-F1
#
_entry.id   AF-A0A522EVR8-F1
#
_cell.length_a   1.000
_cell.length_b   1.000
_cell.length_c   1.000
_cell.angle_alpha   90.00
_cell.angle_beta   90.00
_cell.angle_gamma   90.00
#
_symmetry.space_group_name_H-M   'P 1'
#
loop_
_entity.id
_entity.type
_entity.pdbx_description
1 polymer ?
#
loop_
_entity_poly.entity_id
_entity_poly.type
_entity_poly.pdbx_seq_one_letter_code
_entity_poly.pdbx_strand_id
1 'polypeptide(L)'
;FKGRISAVTSFGIFVELDEIYVEGLVHVTSLKNDYYTYDAVKHRLIGSRGGNVYRLGDKMTVLVARVDLDERKIDFEPAEEEVSNE
;
A
#
# COMPACT_ATOMS: atom_id res chain seq x y z
N PHE A 1 -5.91 -9.99 -0.51
CA PHE A 1 -7.12 -9.22 -0.88
C PHE A 1 -6.76 -8.22 -1.96
N LYS A 2 -7.65 -8.03 -2.95
CA LYS A 2 -7.48 -6.99 -3.97
C LYS A 2 -8.04 -5.68 -3.44
N GLY A 3 -7.32 -4.59 -3.65
CA GLY A 3 -7.75 -3.26 -3.26
C GLY A 3 -7.16 -2.19 -4.14
N ARG A 4 -7.56 -0.96 -3.86
CA ARG A 4 -7.11 0.25 -4.54
C ARG A 4 -6.53 1.22 -3.53
N ILE A 5 -5.46 1.91 -3.93
CA ILE A 5 -4.87 2.96 -3.12
C ILE A 5 -5.84 4.14 -3.04
N SER A 6 -6.40 4.38 -1.86
CA SER A 6 -7.35 5.45 -1.55
C SER A 6 -6.68 6.75 -1.10
N ALA A 7 -5.48 6.66 -0.51
CA ALA A 7 -4.67 7.81 -0.15
C ALA A 7 -3.17 7.47 -0.09
N VAL A 8 -2.33 8.46 -0.38
CA VAL A 8 -0.87 8.34 -0.31
C VAL A 8 -0.33 9.39 0.66
N THR A 9 0.47 8.96 1.62
CA THR A 9 1.11 9.81 2.62
C THR A 9 2.63 9.57 2.65
N SER A 10 3.37 10.38 3.40
CA SER A 10 4.81 10.22 3.54
C SER A 10 5.22 8.99 4.37
N PHE A 11 4.35 8.48 5.24
CA PHE A 11 4.63 7.36 6.13
C PHE A 11 4.00 6.04 5.65
N GLY A 12 3.15 6.08 4.63
CA GLY A 12 2.47 4.90 4.12
C GLY A 12 1.38 5.21 3.11
N ILE A 13 0.66 4.16 2.74
CA ILE A 13 -0.40 4.16 1.74
C ILE A 13 -1.66 3.53 2.31
N PHE A 14 -2.79 4.19 2.11
CA PHE A 14 -4.09 3.63 2.48
C PHE A 14 -4.65 2.86 1.30
N VAL A 15 -5.16 1.67 1.59
CA VAL A 15 -5.72 0.75 0.60
C VAL A 15 -7.15 0.42 1.01
N GLU A 16 -8.08 0.69 0.11
CA GLU A 16 -9.48 0.30 0.23
C GLU A 16 -9.69 -1.04 -0.49
N LEU A 17 -10.29 -2.01 0.20
CA LEU A 17 -10.60 -3.33 -0.36
C LEU A 17 -11.85 -3.28 -1.25
N ASP A 18 -11.74 -3.77 -2.48
CA ASP A 18 -12.78 -3.62 -3.52
C ASP A 18 -14.13 -4.26 -3.12
N GLU A 19 -14.13 -5.40 -2.40
CA GLU A 19 -15.36 -6.15 -2.09
C GLU A 19 -15.99 -5.78 -0.73
N ILE A 20 -15.15 -5.30 0.20
CA ILE A 20 -15.53 -5.16 1.62
C ILE A 20 -15.62 -3.68 2.01
N TYR A 21 -15.17 -2.76 1.15
CA TYR A 21 -15.11 -1.31 1.40
C TYR A 21 -14.42 -0.96 2.73
N VAL A 22 -13.44 -1.79 3.10
CA VAL A 22 -12.63 -1.63 4.30
C VAL A 22 -11.33 -0.97 3.91
N GLU A 23 -10.95 0.07 4.64
CA GLU A 23 -9.67 0.74 4.48
C GLU A 23 -8.67 0.25 5.53
N GLY A 24 -7.41 0.14 5.12
CA GLY A 24 -6.29 -0.14 6.02
C GLY A 24 -4.99 0.49 5.52
N LEU A 25 -4.01 0.55 6.41
CA LEU A 25 -2.75 1.23 6.20
C LEU A 25 -1.65 0.22 5.84
N VAL A 26 -0.99 0.45 4.72
CA VAL A 26 0.31 -0.16 4.40
C VAL A 26 1.40 0.81 4.82
N HIS A 27 2.16 0.45 5.85
CA HIS A 27 3.27 1.28 6.30
C HIS A 27 4.43 1.25 5.29
N VAL A 28 5.11 2.38 5.09
CA VAL A 28 6.21 2.49 4.12
C VAL A 28 7.35 1.50 4.39
N THR A 29 7.53 1.08 5.64
CA THR A 29 8.55 0.10 6.05
C THR A 29 8.21 -1.33 5.64
N SER A 30 6.93 -1.64 5.42
CA SER A 30 6.47 -2.94 4.93
C SER A 30 6.50 -3.02 3.40
N LEU A 31 6.72 -1.88 2.72
CA LEU A 31 7.00 -1.88 1.29
C LEU A 31 8.37 -2.49 1.01
N LYS A 32 8.60 -2.91 -0.24
CA LYS A 32 9.88 -3.49 -0.67
C LYS A 32 11.01 -2.56 -0.23
N ASN A 33 11.96 -3.10 0.55
CA ASN A 33 13.03 -2.41 1.27
C ASN A 33 13.81 -1.39 0.41
N ASP A 34 13.20 -0.22 0.21
CA ASP A 34 13.61 0.82 -0.72
C ASP A 34 13.36 2.19 -0.08
N TYR A 35 14.06 3.19 -0.58
CA TYR A 35 13.89 4.58 -0.18
C TYR A 35 12.76 5.20 -0.99
N TYR A 36 11.61 5.37 -0.33
CA TYR A 36 10.44 6.01 -0.94
C TYR A 36 10.46 7.52 -0.73
N THR A 37 10.37 8.26 -1.83
CA THR A 37 10.15 9.72 -1.83
C THR A 37 8.67 10.00 -2.05
N TYR A 38 8.07 10.80 -1.16
CA TYR A 38 6.70 11.26 -1.30
C TYR A 38 6.61 12.50 -2.19
N ASP A 39 5.86 12.40 -3.29
CA ASP A 39 5.49 13.52 -4.15
C ASP A 39 4.04 13.92 -3.85
N ALA A 40 3.88 14.98 -3.05
CA ALA A 40 2.58 15.50 -2.65
C ALA A 40 1.78 16.09 -3.82
N VAL A 41 2.46 16.68 -4.82
CA VAL A 41 1.77 17.27 -5.98
C VAL A 41 1.11 16.18 -6.81
N LYS A 42 1.82 15.06 -6.98
CA LYS A 42 1.36 13.95 -7.81
C LYS A 42 0.63 12.85 -7.04
N HIS A 43 0.58 12.94 -5.70
CA HIS A 43 0.02 11.94 -4.78
C HIS A 43 0.63 10.54 -5.00
N ARG A 44 1.96 10.43 -4.88
CA ARG A 44 2.69 9.17 -5.13
C ARG A 44 3.86 8.97 -4.19
N LEU A 45 4.19 7.71 -3.94
CA LEU A 45 5.47 7.27 -3.37
C LEU A 45 6.32 6.68 -4.47
N ILE A 46 7.54 7.17 -4.63
CA ILE A 46 8.49 6.75 -5.66
C ILE A 46 9.69 6.09 -4.98
N GLY A 47 9.85 4.79 -5.21
CA GLY A 47 11.01 4.02 -4.76
C GLY A 47 12.24 4.36 -5.58
N SER A 48 13.31 4.75 -4.89
CA SER A 48 14.53 5.28 -5.52
C SER A 48 15.41 4.19 -6.15
N ARG A 49 15.39 2.96 -5.61
CA ARG A 49 16.22 1.85 -6.12
C ARG A 49 15.45 0.88 -7.00
N GLY A 50 14.23 0.54 -6.62
CA GLY A 50 13.40 -0.45 -7.31
C GLY A 50 12.56 0.14 -8.43
N GLY A 51 12.43 1.47 -8.50
CA GLY A 51 11.55 2.15 -9.46
C GLY A 51 10.06 1.89 -9.21
N ASN A 52 9.70 1.25 -8.09
CA ASN A 52 8.31 1.01 -7.72
C ASN A 52 7.63 2.35 -7.46
N VAL A 53 6.48 2.57 -8.10
CA VAL A 53 5.70 3.79 -7.89
C VAL A 53 4.31 3.40 -7.42
N TYR A 54 3.95 3.87 -6.23
CA TYR A 54 2.60 3.72 -5.69
C TYR A 54 1.86 5.03 -5.82
N ARG A 55 0.73 5.04 -6.53
CA ARG A 55 -0.04 6.26 -6.82
C ARG A 55 -1.46 6.13 -6.32
N LEU A 56 -2.06 7.27 -6.00
CA LEU A 56 -3.50 7.32 -5.74
C LEU A 56 -4.29 6.70 -6.91
N GLY A 57 -5.17 5.75 -6.58
CA GLY A 57 -6.03 5.07 -7.54
C GLY A 57 -5.43 3.81 -8.17
N ASP A 58 -4.16 3.49 -7.93
CA ASP A 58 -3.55 2.24 -8.40
C ASP A 58 -4.14 1.03 -7.68
N LYS A 59 -4.18 -0.11 -8.36
CA LYS A 59 -4.61 -1.39 -7.78
C LYS A 59 -3.41 -2.10 -7.16
N MET A 60 -3.61 -2.71 -6.00
CA MET A 60 -2.62 -3.56 -5.37
C MET A 60 -3.27 -4.70 -4.59
N THR A 61 -2.53 -5.78 -4.43
CA THR A 61 -2.93 -6.89 -3.57
C THR A 61 -2.27 -6.72 -2.20
N VAL A 62 -3.07 -6.83 -1.14
CA VAL A 62 -2.62 -6.70 0.25
C VAL A 62 -2.99 -7.93 1.08
N LEU A 63 -2.22 -8.16 2.14
CA LEU A 63 -2.49 -9.14 3.18
C LEU A 63 -2.84 -8.40 4.49
N VAL A 64 -3.78 -8.95 5.25
CA VAL A 64 -4.12 -8.43 6.59
C VAL A 64 -3.01 -8.85 7.54
N ALA A 65 -2.23 -7.89 8.03
CA ALA A 65 -1.15 -8.14 8.98
C ALA A 65 -1.65 -8.06 10.42
N ARG A 66 -2.47 -7.05 10.72
CA ARG A 66 -3.07 -6.85 12.04
C ARG A 66 -4.43 -6.18 11.92
N VAL A 67 -5.34 -6.57 12.79
CA VAL A 67 -6.64 -5.90 12.97
C VAL A 67 -6.72 -5.42 14.41
N ASP A 68 -6.93 -4.13 14.59
CA ASP A 68 -7.14 -3.51 15.89
C ASP A 68 -8.58 -2.99 15.97
N LEU A 69 -9.42 -3.71 16.71
CA LEU A 69 -10.85 -3.41 16.80
C LEU A 69 -11.14 -2.21 17.72
N ASP A 70 -10.27 -1.98 18.71
CA ASP A 70 -10.38 -0.86 19.64
C ASP A 70 -10.09 0.45 18.91
N GLU A 71 -9.03 0.50 18.11
CA GLU A 71 -8.69 1.66 17.29
C GLU A 71 -9.44 1.71 15.95
N ARG A 72 -10.15 0.63 15.58
CA ARG A 72 -10.78 0.42 14.26
C ARG A 72 -9.78 0.61 13.12
N LYS A 73 -8.56 0.11 13.31
CA LYS A 73 -7.47 0.18 12.36
C LYS A 73 -7.13 -1.20 11.84
N ILE A 74 -6.72 -1.25 10.59
CA ILE A 74 -6.21 -2.46 9.97
C ILE A 74 -4.87 -2.12 9.35
N ASP A 75 -3.85 -2.88 9.73
CA ASP A 75 -2.54 -2.80 9.11
C ASP A 75 -2.46 -3.87 8.02
N PHE A 76 -2.01 -3.42 6.86
CA PHE A 76 -1.82 -4.23 5.67
C PHE A 76 -0.34 -4.35 5.33
N GLU A 77 0.00 -5.46 4.71
CA GLU A 77 1.28 -5.65 4.04
C GLU A 77 1.06 -5.88 2.55
N PRO A 78 1.96 -5.40 1.68
CA PRO A 78 1.89 -5.71 0.26
C PRO A 78 2.01 -7.23 0.09
N ALA A 79 1.09 -7.83 -0.66
CA ALA A 79 1.27 -9.21 -1.05
C ALA A 79 2.46 -9.29 -2.02
N GLU A 80 3.38 -10.22 -1.80
CA GLU A 80 4.38 -10.53 -2.81
C GLU A 80 3.66 -11.09 -4.02
N GLU A 81 3.55 -10.30 -5.09
CA GLU A 81 3.32 -10.88 -6.41
C GLU A 81 4.61 -11.63 -6.77
N GLU A 82 4.59 -12.95 -6.59
CA GLU A 82 5.43 -13.82 -7.41
C GLU A 82 5.10 -13.47 -8.86
N VAL A 83 6.01 -12.75 -9.51
CA VAL A 83 5.99 -12.61 -10.95
C VAL A 83 6.25 -14.01 -11.47
N SER A 84 5.18 -14.72 -11.84
CA SER A 84 5.24 -15.94 -12.62
C SER A 84 5.91 -15.59 -13.95
N ASN A 85 7.23 -15.74 -14.01
CA ASN A 85 7.96 -15.81 -15.26
C ASN A 85 7.49 -17.09 -15.96
N GLU A 86 6.62 -16.95 -16.95
CA GLU A 86 6.41 -17.95 -18.01
C GLU A 86 7.58 -17.97 -18.98
#